data_AF-A0A4P9X4X4-F1
#
_entry.id   AF-A0A4P9X4X4-F1
#
_cell.length_a   1.000
_cell.length_b   1.000
_cell.length_c   1.000
_cell.angle_alpha   90.00
_cell.angle_beta   90.00
_cell.angle_gamma   90.00
#
_symmetry.space_group_name_H-M   'P 1'
#
loop_
_entity.id
_entity.type
_entity.pdbx_description
1 polymer ?
#
loop_
_entity_poly.entity_id
_entity_poly.type
_entity_poly.pdbx_seq_one_letter_code
_entity_poly.pdbx_strand_id
1 'polypeptide(L)'
;MSVEELRAFHRPPIALPLDAPIVFQRVRSSGKKKKKQQEKLKQLQKHGAGAGAALLAAKVPGLAVASDISLRDTSKFQLFEYSEEYPSLMSNTGMATLLYNYYRKRDEKDTTTPEDPIGLPFALEPGDASPFGLFGRVREGEVVKALSNNLFRAPVWRHETRSLDFLLIRTASRGAHKYYVRPLDGAFVVGQTLPSLEVPVPQSRMISKYLKTAMQVVAHRLMRRHPQRLFSMAAFKRYFPGRSDVDIRTKIKDFAQFAKRGETSGWYRLQPNIPLLTEEECRKLLNSAEKADLGAGLDASVGELELQLAPWITTRNFVMAQQGKAMLKLFGAGDPTGCGEGISFIRTSMKEMFHRAGDAPAGSNADDAHASGSSRFVISDQQQVYREEIERIWDAQADSLSRKEPP
;
A
#
# COMPACT_ATOMS: atom_id res chain seq x y z
N MET A 1 12.09 -10.04 9.20
CA MET A 1 12.56 -10.49 7.89
C MET A 1 14.07 -10.57 7.94
N SER A 2 14.68 -11.58 7.32
CA SER A 2 16.13 -11.61 7.07
C SER A 2 16.51 -10.62 5.96
N VAL A 3 17.81 -10.46 5.69
CA VAL A 3 18.29 -9.60 4.60
C VAL A 3 17.86 -10.17 3.24
N GLU A 4 17.90 -11.49 3.08
CA GLU A 4 17.47 -12.18 1.87
C GLU A 4 15.97 -11.97 1.60
N GLU A 5 15.14 -12.09 2.66
CA GLU A 5 13.70 -11.81 2.57
C GLU A 5 13.40 -10.35 2.23
N LEU A 6 14.22 -9.40 2.67
CA LEU A 6 14.09 -7.99 2.31
C LEU A 6 14.45 -7.72 0.85
N ARG A 7 15.49 -8.38 0.30
CA ARG A 7 15.83 -8.28 -1.13
C ARG A 7 14.74 -8.88 -2.01
N ALA A 8 14.11 -9.96 -1.55
CA ALA A 8 13.00 -10.63 -2.21
C ALA A 8 11.63 -10.14 -1.71
N PHE A 9 11.52 -8.90 -1.22
CA PHE A 9 10.28 -8.35 -0.69
C PHE A 9 9.17 -8.42 -1.75
N HIS A 10 8.07 -9.11 -1.44
CA HIS A 10 6.98 -9.46 -2.38
C HIS A 10 7.37 -10.27 -3.63
N ARG A 11 8.60 -10.80 -3.68
CA ARG A 11 9.11 -11.68 -4.76
C ARG A 11 9.63 -13.00 -4.19
N PRO A 12 8.82 -13.76 -3.42
CA PRO A 12 9.29 -14.98 -2.79
C PRO A 12 9.69 -16.01 -3.86
N PRO A 13 10.89 -16.61 -3.80
CA PRO A 13 11.30 -17.62 -4.76
C PRO A 13 10.44 -18.88 -4.58
N ILE A 14 10.07 -19.51 -5.69
CA ILE A 14 9.35 -20.79 -5.69
C ILE A 14 10.31 -21.93 -5.98
N ALA A 15 10.55 -22.80 -5.00
CA ALA A 15 11.27 -24.05 -5.19
C ALA A 15 10.31 -25.19 -5.52
N LEU A 16 10.42 -25.78 -6.71
CA LEU A 16 9.65 -26.95 -7.13
C LEU A 16 10.49 -28.23 -6.96
N PRO A 17 9.87 -29.37 -6.63
CA PRO A 17 10.58 -30.64 -6.60
C PRO A 17 11.09 -31.00 -8.00
N LEU A 18 12.37 -31.36 -8.11
CA LEU A 18 12.99 -31.76 -9.37
C LEU A 18 12.82 -33.26 -9.64
N ASP A 19 12.81 -34.06 -8.57
CA ASP A 19 12.86 -35.53 -8.67
C ASP A 19 11.49 -36.21 -8.57
N ALA A 20 10.40 -35.44 -8.57
CA ALA A 20 9.05 -35.97 -8.41
C ALA A 20 8.04 -35.27 -9.33
N PRO A 21 7.14 -36.03 -9.99
CA PRO A 21 6.11 -35.44 -10.82
C PRO A 21 5.13 -34.61 -9.99
N ILE A 22 4.76 -33.44 -10.52
CA ILE A 22 3.73 -32.57 -9.92
C ILE A 22 2.36 -33.03 -10.39
N VAL A 23 1.56 -33.57 -9.45
CA VAL A 23 0.17 -33.98 -9.71
C VAL A 23 -0.79 -32.88 -9.28
N PHE A 24 -1.55 -32.34 -10.22
CA PHE A 24 -2.54 -31.30 -9.96
C PHE A 24 -3.82 -31.87 -9.33
N GLN A 25 -4.29 -31.17 -8.32
CA GLN A 25 -5.53 -31.47 -7.60
C GLN A 25 -6.70 -30.73 -8.24
N ARG A 26 -7.89 -31.34 -8.18
CA ARG A 26 -9.12 -30.71 -8.64
C ARG A 26 -9.48 -29.50 -7.77
N VAL A 27 -9.74 -28.37 -8.41
CA VAL A 27 -10.25 -27.15 -7.77
C VAL A 27 -11.69 -27.39 -7.31
N ARG A 28 -11.97 -27.20 -6.02
CA ARG A 28 -13.30 -27.46 -5.43
C ARG A 28 -14.24 -26.27 -5.65
N SER A 29 -15.54 -26.54 -5.79
CA SER A 29 -16.54 -25.47 -5.89
C SER A 29 -16.66 -24.68 -4.59
N SER A 30 -16.68 -23.35 -4.70
CA SER A 30 -16.86 -22.40 -3.60
C SER A 30 -18.31 -21.93 -3.41
N GLY A 31 -19.31 -22.65 -3.97
CA GLY A 31 -20.71 -22.20 -4.06
C GLY A 31 -21.33 -21.66 -2.77
N LYS A 32 -21.07 -22.29 -1.61
CA LYS A 32 -21.57 -21.81 -0.30
C LYS A 32 -20.93 -20.49 0.16
N LYS A 33 -19.65 -20.26 -0.15
CA LYS A 33 -18.95 -18.99 0.15
C LYS A 33 -19.43 -17.87 -0.78
N LYS A 34 -19.56 -18.19 -2.07
CA LYS A 34 -20.02 -17.27 -3.12
C LYS A 34 -21.40 -16.68 -2.81
N LYS A 35 -22.36 -17.52 -2.40
CA LYS A 35 -23.72 -17.07 -2.05
C LYS A 35 -23.73 -16.08 -0.88
N LYS A 36 -23.00 -16.38 0.20
CA LYS A 36 -22.89 -15.50 1.38
C LYS A 36 -22.20 -14.16 1.09
N GLN A 37 -21.16 -14.16 0.27
CA GLN A 37 -20.46 -12.93 -0.14
C GLN A 37 -21.35 -12.05 -1.04
N GLN A 38 -22.06 -12.66 -2.00
CA GLN A 38 -22.90 -11.95 -2.96
C GLN A 38 -24.16 -11.35 -2.32
N GLU A 39 -24.80 -12.06 -1.39
CA GLU A 39 -25.95 -11.53 -0.62
C GLU A 39 -25.58 -10.28 0.19
N LYS A 40 -24.39 -10.25 0.80
CA LYS A 40 -23.96 -9.10 1.61
C LYS A 40 -23.37 -7.96 0.78
N LEU A 41 -22.72 -8.23 -0.35
CA LEU A 41 -22.32 -7.19 -1.30
C LEU A 41 -23.53 -6.41 -1.82
N LYS A 42 -24.64 -7.10 -2.13
CA LYS A 42 -25.91 -6.47 -2.49
C LYS A 42 -26.50 -5.61 -1.36
N GLN A 43 -26.35 -6.03 -0.11
CA GLN A 43 -26.79 -5.23 1.05
C GLN A 43 -25.92 -3.97 1.25
N LEU A 44 -24.61 -4.08 0.99
CA LEU A 44 -23.66 -2.97 1.12
C LEU A 44 -23.81 -1.95 -0.02
N GLN A 45 -24.09 -2.41 -1.25
CA GLN A 45 -24.39 -1.56 -2.40
C GLN A 45 -25.68 -0.73 -2.22
N LYS A 46 -26.63 -1.19 -1.39
CA LYS A 46 -27.85 -0.42 -1.05
C LYS A 46 -27.60 0.84 -0.21
N HIS A 47 -26.41 1.02 0.37
CA HIS A 47 -26.10 2.15 1.26
C HIS A 47 -25.38 3.33 0.56
N GLY A 48 -25.40 3.39 -0.78
CA GLY A 48 -24.89 4.52 -1.55
C GLY A 48 -23.36 4.62 -1.63
N ALA A 49 -22.86 5.62 -2.36
CA ALA A 49 -21.46 5.79 -2.76
C ALA A 49 -20.42 5.85 -1.61
N GLY A 50 -20.86 6.06 -0.35
CA GLY A 50 -20.01 6.02 0.85
C GLY A 50 -19.78 4.63 1.45
N ALA A 51 -20.41 3.57 0.91
CA ALA A 51 -20.42 2.24 1.51
C ALA A 51 -19.08 1.48 1.49
N GLY A 52 -18.08 1.95 0.74
CA GLY A 52 -16.76 1.30 0.68
C GLY A 52 -16.05 1.23 2.04
N ALA A 53 -16.16 2.28 2.85
CA ALA A 53 -15.62 2.30 4.21
C ALA A 53 -16.39 1.35 5.15
N ALA A 54 -17.72 1.24 5.00
CA ALA A 54 -18.55 0.29 5.74
C ALA A 54 -18.27 -1.17 5.33
N LEU A 55 -17.94 -1.40 4.05
CA LEU A 55 -17.49 -2.69 3.49
C LEU A 55 -16.19 -3.18 4.12
N LEU A 56 -15.22 -2.28 4.32
CA LEU A 56 -13.95 -2.59 5.00
C LEU A 56 -14.11 -2.73 6.52
N ALA A 57 -15.02 -1.98 7.14
CA ALA A 57 -15.27 -2.02 8.58
C ALA A 57 -16.11 -3.24 9.01
N ALA A 58 -16.98 -3.75 8.14
CA ALA A 58 -17.74 -4.96 8.39
C ALA A 58 -16.84 -6.18 8.22
N LYS A 59 -16.80 -7.09 9.21
CA LYS A 59 -16.24 -8.45 9.03
C LYS A 59 -16.88 -9.07 7.78
N VAL A 60 -16.13 -9.12 6.67
CA VAL A 60 -16.60 -9.74 5.42
C VAL A 60 -16.78 -11.23 5.69
N PRO A 61 -18.02 -11.76 5.69
CA PRO A 61 -18.25 -13.16 6.02
C PRO A 61 -17.52 -14.06 5.02
N GLY A 62 -16.77 -15.03 5.53
CA GLY A 62 -15.96 -15.92 4.70
C GLY A 62 -14.59 -15.37 4.33
N LEU A 63 -14.06 -14.38 5.07
CA LEU A 63 -12.64 -13.98 5.11
C LEU A 63 -12.14 -13.95 6.57
N ALA A 64 -12.42 -15.00 7.34
CA ALA A 64 -12.13 -15.03 8.79
C ALA A 64 -10.83 -15.77 9.14
N VAL A 65 -10.44 -16.73 8.30
CA VAL A 65 -9.26 -17.60 8.52
C VAL A 65 -8.37 -17.66 7.29
N ALA A 66 -7.11 -18.07 7.45
CA ALA A 66 -6.15 -18.12 6.34
C ALA A 66 -6.61 -19.01 5.16
N SER A 67 -7.40 -20.05 5.42
CA SER A 67 -7.95 -20.90 4.37
C SER A 67 -9.06 -20.23 3.54
N ASP A 68 -9.55 -19.07 3.98
CA ASP A 68 -10.58 -18.31 3.28
C ASP A 68 -10.05 -17.45 2.14
N ILE A 69 -8.81 -16.97 2.25
CA ILE A 69 -8.10 -16.19 1.23
C ILE A 69 -7.31 -17.08 0.25
N SER A 70 -7.46 -18.41 0.34
CA SER A 70 -6.77 -19.35 -0.55
C SER A 70 -7.50 -19.47 -1.89
N LEU A 71 -6.73 -19.45 -2.99
CA LEU A 71 -7.27 -19.59 -4.35
C LEU A 71 -7.48 -21.04 -4.82
N ARG A 72 -7.41 -22.03 -3.90
CA ARG A 72 -7.55 -23.47 -4.19
C ARG A 72 -8.97 -23.92 -4.57
N ASP A 73 -9.93 -23.02 -4.52
CA ASP A 73 -11.34 -23.25 -4.88
C ASP A 73 -11.75 -22.35 -6.06
N THR A 74 -13.00 -22.45 -6.51
CA THR A 74 -13.51 -21.65 -7.65
C THR A 74 -13.84 -20.19 -7.28
N SER A 75 -13.27 -19.64 -6.21
CA SER A 75 -13.41 -18.21 -5.87
C SER A 75 -12.88 -17.32 -6.99
N LYS A 76 -13.58 -16.23 -7.31
CA LYS A 76 -13.08 -15.25 -8.29
C LYS A 76 -11.84 -14.55 -7.73
N PHE A 77 -10.88 -14.24 -8.60
CA PHE A 77 -9.69 -13.47 -8.28
C PHE A 77 -9.30 -12.66 -9.50
N GLN A 78 -8.69 -11.48 -9.29
CA GLN A 78 -8.05 -10.69 -10.34
C GLN A 78 -6.55 -10.61 -10.05
N LEU A 79 -5.76 -10.57 -11.11
CA LEU A 79 -4.34 -10.22 -11.02
C LEU A 79 -4.16 -8.71 -11.12
N PHE A 80 -3.24 -8.18 -10.32
CA PHE A 80 -2.82 -6.78 -10.34
C PHE A 80 -1.30 -6.78 -10.48
N GLU A 81 -0.82 -6.42 -11.67
CA GLU A 81 0.59 -6.29 -12.00
C GLU A 81 0.99 -4.83 -11.83
N TYR A 82 1.98 -4.57 -10.99
CA TYR A 82 2.45 -3.20 -10.72
C TYR A 82 3.44 -2.77 -11.79
N SER A 83 3.25 -1.58 -12.37
CA SER A 83 4.21 -1.01 -13.32
C SER A 83 5.50 -0.55 -12.64
N GLU A 84 5.41 -0.08 -11.38
CA GLU A 84 6.57 0.30 -10.58
C GLU A 84 7.37 -0.93 -10.13
N GLU A 85 8.69 -0.90 -10.30
CA GLU A 85 9.56 -1.98 -9.83
C GLU A 85 9.54 -2.08 -8.29
N TYR A 86 9.56 -0.97 -7.57
CA TYR A 86 9.47 -0.96 -6.10
C TYR A 86 8.41 0.04 -5.64
N PRO A 87 7.11 -0.32 -5.65
CA PRO A 87 6.07 0.55 -5.12
C PRO A 87 6.39 0.93 -3.67
N SER A 88 6.24 2.20 -3.31
CA SER A 88 6.62 2.71 -1.98
C SER A 88 5.86 2.05 -0.84
N LEU A 89 4.62 1.62 -1.11
CA LEU A 89 3.75 0.95 -0.17
C LEU A 89 3.01 -0.22 -0.86
N MET A 90 3.01 -1.39 -0.24
CA MET A 90 2.33 -2.58 -0.76
C MET A 90 1.44 -3.25 0.28
N SER A 91 0.34 -3.85 -0.19
CA SER A 91 -0.57 -4.62 0.65
C SER A 91 -0.02 -6.01 0.94
N ASN A 92 0.01 -6.41 2.21
CA ASN A 92 0.34 -7.77 2.61
C ASN A 92 -0.82 -8.74 2.38
N THR A 93 -0.51 -10.04 2.33
CA THR A 93 -1.54 -11.10 2.26
C THR A 93 -2.56 -10.96 3.39
N GLY A 94 -3.84 -10.89 3.03
CA GLY A 94 -4.95 -10.72 3.97
C GLY A 94 -5.35 -9.26 4.25
N MET A 95 -4.59 -8.29 3.75
CA MET A 95 -5.08 -6.91 3.64
C MET A 95 -6.14 -6.80 2.54
N ALA A 96 -7.04 -5.83 2.68
CA ALA A 96 -8.09 -5.55 1.71
C ALA A 96 -7.85 -4.21 1.01
N THR A 97 -8.19 -4.17 -0.27
CA THR A 97 -8.22 -2.96 -1.09
C THR A 97 -9.56 -2.88 -1.80
N LEU A 98 -10.04 -1.67 -2.06
CA LEU A 98 -11.23 -1.45 -2.86
C LEU A 98 -10.80 -1.13 -4.29
N LEU A 99 -11.54 -1.68 -5.25
CA LEU A 99 -11.44 -1.29 -6.66
C LEU A 99 -12.63 -0.40 -6.96
N TYR A 100 -12.41 0.87 -7.22
CA TYR A 100 -13.46 1.82 -7.58
C TYR A 100 -13.48 2.10 -9.07
N ASN A 101 -14.66 2.38 -9.58
CA ASN A 101 -14.91 2.96 -10.89
C ASN A 101 -15.37 4.40 -10.65
N TYR A 102 -14.41 5.33 -10.61
CA TYR A 102 -14.71 6.75 -10.40
C TYR A 102 -15.27 7.34 -11.68
N TYR A 103 -16.48 7.92 -11.61
CA TYR A 103 -17.10 8.61 -12.71
C TYR A 103 -17.41 10.04 -12.30
N ARG A 104 -16.93 11.03 -13.06
CA ARG A 104 -17.33 12.43 -12.84
C ARG A 104 -18.53 12.76 -13.71
N LYS A 105 -19.60 13.20 -13.06
CA LYS A 105 -20.80 13.69 -13.75
C LYS A 105 -20.48 14.86 -14.65
N ARG A 106 -21.21 14.98 -15.77
CA ARG A 106 -21.11 16.13 -16.67
C ARG A 106 -21.78 17.38 -16.11
N ASP A 107 -22.88 17.18 -15.41
CA ASP A 107 -23.65 18.24 -14.75
C ASP A 107 -24.42 17.66 -13.56
N GLU A 108 -25.12 18.51 -12.80
CA GLU A 108 -25.91 18.08 -11.63
C GLU A 108 -27.09 17.16 -11.96
N LYS A 109 -27.53 17.13 -13.23
CA LYS A 109 -28.66 16.32 -13.73
C LYS A 109 -28.21 14.97 -14.26
N ASP A 110 -26.91 14.75 -14.40
CA ASP A 110 -26.33 13.50 -14.86
C ASP A 110 -26.57 12.38 -13.82
N THR A 111 -27.34 11.37 -14.22
CA THR A 111 -27.69 10.20 -13.41
C THR A 111 -26.89 8.95 -13.80
N THR A 112 -25.89 9.10 -14.67
CA THR A 112 -25.07 8.00 -15.17
C THR A 112 -24.34 7.31 -14.03
N THR A 113 -24.41 5.97 -14.01
CA THR A 113 -23.66 5.13 -13.09
C THR A 113 -22.85 4.13 -13.91
N PRO A 114 -21.52 4.01 -13.69
CA PRO A 114 -20.70 3.05 -14.43
C PRO A 114 -21.18 1.61 -14.26
N GLU A 115 -21.60 0.99 -15.35
CA GLU A 115 -22.00 -0.42 -15.39
C GLU A 115 -20.78 -1.29 -15.71
N ASP A 116 -19.98 -1.60 -14.69
CA ASP A 116 -18.87 -2.54 -14.82
C ASP A 116 -18.97 -3.67 -13.80
N PRO A 117 -18.86 -4.96 -14.21
CA PRO A 117 -18.97 -6.10 -13.32
C PRO A 117 -17.82 -6.22 -12.29
N ILE A 118 -16.70 -5.52 -12.50
CA ILE A 118 -15.49 -5.56 -11.67
C ILE A 118 -15.18 -4.15 -11.17
N GLY A 119 -15.51 -3.91 -9.91
CA GLY A 119 -15.29 -2.65 -9.21
C GLY A 119 -16.58 -2.11 -8.58
N LEU A 120 -16.43 -1.16 -7.66
CA LEU A 120 -17.54 -0.45 -7.04
C LEU A 120 -17.75 0.88 -7.78
N PRO A 121 -18.96 1.19 -8.25
CA PRO A 121 -19.24 2.49 -8.85
C PRO A 121 -19.08 3.59 -7.79
N PHE A 122 -18.46 4.71 -8.17
CA PHE A 122 -18.34 5.90 -7.34
C PHE A 122 -18.57 7.13 -8.21
N ALA A 123 -19.72 7.79 -8.05
CA ALA A 123 -20.03 9.03 -8.76
C ALA A 123 -19.40 10.23 -8.02
N LEU A 124 -18.73 11.09 -8.76
CA LEU A 124 -18.19 12.37 -8.34
C LEU A 124 -19.09 13.46 -8.92
N GLU A 125 -19.46 14.44 -8.10
CA GLU A 125 -20.14 15.64 -8.58
C GLU A 125 -19.14 16.51 -9.39
N PRO A 126 -19.62 17.39 -10.30
CA PRO A 126 -18.72 18.19 -11.16
C PRO A 126 -17.69 19.01 -10.37
N GLY A 127 -18.09 19.54 -9.20
CA GLY A 127 -17.23 20.33 -8.31
C GLY A 127 -16.36 19.51 -7.34
N ASP A 128 -16.49 18.18 -7.29
CA ASP A 128 -15.74 17.36 -6.34
C ASP A 128 -14.24 17.37 -6.66
N ALA A 129 -13.42 17.35 -5.61
CA ALA A 129 -11.99 17.14 -5.74
C ALA A 129 -11.69 15.79 -6.39
N SER A 130 -10.62 15.74 -7.20
CA SER A 130 -10.19 14.47 -7.79
C SER A 130 -9.81 13.47 -6.70
N PRO A 131 -10.18 12.18 -6.85
CA PRO A 131 -9.69 11.14 -5.95
C PRO A 131 -8.15 11.03 -5.98
N PHE A 132 -7.48 11.47 -7.04
CA PHE A 132 -6.01 11.44 -7.11
C PHE A 132 -5.35 12.74 -6.58
N GLY A 133 -6.13 13.56 -5.85
CA GLY A 133 -5.65 14.83 -5.31
C GLY A 133 -5.25 15.79 -6.41
N LEU A 134 -4.08 16.42 -6.25
CA LEU A 134 -3.51 17.32 -7.25
C LEU A 134 -2.84 16.60 -8.42
N PHE A 135 -2.57 15.29 -8.30
CA PHE A 135 -1.65 14.53 -9.15
C PHE A 135 -2.34 13.62 -10.17
N GLY A 136 -3.65 13.80 -10.34
CA GLY A 136 -4.43 13.09 -11.35
C GLY A 136 -5.86 13.61 -11.37
N ARG A 137 -6.57 13.35 -12.46
CA ARG A 137 -7.93 13.87 -12.66
C ARG A 137 -8.86 12.78 -13.18
N VAL A 138 -10.14 12.97 -12.91
CA VAL A 138 -11.23 12.26 -13.58
C VAL A 138 -12.02 13.35 -14.29
N ARG A 139 -12.01 13.40 -15.62
CA ARG A 139 -12.69 14.41 -16.43
C ARG A 139 -14.19 14.20 -16.41
N GLU A 140 -14.94 15.25 -16.72
CA GLU A 140 -16.39 15.18 -16.87
C GLU A 140 -16.78 14.12 -17.91
N GLY A 141 -17.65 13.20 -17.51
CA GLY A 141 -18.05 12.06 -18.33
C GLY A 141 -17.03 10.92 -18.42
N GLU A 142 -15.86 11.02 -17.78
CA GLU A 142 -14.82 9.98 -17.79
C GLU A 142 -15.02 8.97 -16.65
N VAL A 143 -14.66 7.71 -16.90
CA VAL A 143 -14.53 6.68 -15.87
C VAL A 143 -13.07 6.31 -15.68
N VAL A 144 -12.53 6.51 -14.47
CA VAL A 144 -11.19 6.05 -14.09
C VAL A 144 -11.30 4.96 -13.04
N LYS A 145 -10.74 3.79 -13.33
CA LYS A 145 -10.64 2.69 -12.36
C LYS A 145 -9.42 2.87 -11.47
N ALA A 146 -9.55 2.58 -10.18
CA ALA A 146 -8.43 2.66 -9.26
C ALA A 146 -8.51 1.72 -8.06
N LEU A 147 -7.34 1.24 -7.65
CA LEU A 147 -7.12 0.66 -6.34
C LEU A 147 -7.11 1.79 -5.31
N SER A 148 -7.87 1.62 -4.23
CA SER A 148 -7.88 2.54 -3.10
C SER A 148 -7.88 1.75 -1.79
N ASN A 149 -6.88 2.01 -0.96
CA ASN A 149 -6.80 1.51 0.41
C ASN A 149 -6.16 2.58 1.32
N ASN A 150 -5.87 2.23 2.57
CA ASN A 150 -5.28 3.19 3.52
C ASN A 150 -3.80 3.48 3.27
N LEU A 151 -3.12 2.71 2.42
CA LEU A 151 -1.70 2.87 2.11
C LEU A 151 -1.50 3.80 0.91
N PHE A 152 -2.24 3.55 -0.18
CA PHE A 152 -2.08 4.27 -1.44
C PHE A 152 -3.38 4.27 -2.25
N ARG A 153 -3.38 5.10 -3.30
CA ARG A 153 -4.33 5.06 -4.41
C ARG A 153 -3.57 4.95 -5.73
N ALA A 154 -4.05 4.15 -6.67
CA ALA A 154 -3.40 3.97 -7.98
C ALA A 154 -4.43 3.70 -9.08
N PRO A 155 -4.33 4.35 -10.25
CA PRO A 155 -5.16 4.02 -11.40
C PRO A 155 -4.85 2.60 -11.90
N VAL A 156 -5.83 1.95 -12.52
CA VAL A 156 -5.66 0.60 -13.08
C VAL A 156 -6.33 0.46 -14.44
N TRP A 157 -5.72 -0.35 -15.30
CA TRP A 157 -6.24 -0.66 -16.64
C TRP A 157 -6.33 -2.18 -16.82
N ARG A 158 -7.49 -2.65 -17.26
CA ARG A 158 -7.73 -4.08 -17.49
C ARG A 158 -7.14 -4.52 -18.83
N HIS A 159 -6.43 -5.63 -18.87
CA HIS A 159 -5.90 -6.29 -20.06
C HIS A 159 -6.30 -7.76 -20.11
N GLU A 160 -6.33 -8.30 -21.32
CA GLU A 160 -6.50 -9.74 -21.52
C GLU A 160 -5.18 -10.46 -21.26
N THR A 161 -5.25 -11.60 -20.57
CA THR A 161 -4.09 -12.45 -20.36
C THR A 161 -3.87 -13.36 -21.57
N ARG A 162 -2.62 -13.77 -21.82
CA ARG A 162 -2.34 -14.72 -22.90
C ARG A 162 -3.02 -16.05 -22.60
N SER A 163 -3.49 -16.74 -23.63
CA SER A 163 -4.21 -18.02 -23.50
C SER A 163 -3.35 -19.16 -22.93
N LEU A 164 -2.03 -19.02 -22.98
CA LEU A 164 -1.07 -19.99 -22.46
C LEU A 164 -0.65 -19.71 -21.01
N ASP A 165 -1.09 -18.58 -20.43
CA ASP A 165 -0.73 -18.20 -19.07
C ASP A 165 -1.77 -18.74 -18.07
N PHE A 166 -1.28 -19.42 -17.04
CA PHE A 166 -2.10 -20.02 -15.99
C PHE A 166 -1.58 -19.68 -14.60
N LEU A 167 -2.50 -19.62 -13.63
CA LEU A 167 -2.14 -19.49 -12.22
C LEU A 167 -1.80 -20.87 -11.64
N LEU A 168 -0.53 -21.09 -11.32
CA LEU A 168 -0.07 -22.21 -10.51
C LEU A 168 -0.22 -21.88 -9.01
N ILE A 169 -0.95 -22.72 -8.28
CA ILE A 169 -1.15 -22.57 -6.84
C ILE A 169 -0.48 -23.73 -6.12
N ARG A 170 0.56 -23.43 -5.34
CA ARG A 170 1.18 -24.38 -4.41
C ARG A 170 0.68 -24.13 -3.01
N THR A 171 0.20 -25.17 -2.35
CA THR A 171 -0.16 -25.13 -0.92
C THR A 171 0.70 -26.11 -0.15
N ALA A 172 1.14 -25.71 1.04
CA ALA A 172 1.83 -26.58 2.00
C ALA A 172 0.94 -26.73 3.23
N SER A 173 0.56 -27.96 3.58
CA SER A 173 -0.24 -28.23 4.77
C SER A 173 0.22 -29.53 5.43
N ARG A 174 0.57 -29.45 6.73
CA ARG A 174 1.03 -30.60 7.54
C ARG A 174 2.13 -31.43 6.86
N GLY A 175 3.11 -30.75 6.24
CA GLY A 175 4.24 -31.40 5.57
C GLY A 175 3.96 -31.92 4.15
N ALA A 176 2.71 -31.88 3.66
CA ALA A 176 2.37 -32.27 2.30
C ALA A 176 2.20 -31.06 1.38
N HIS A 177 2.68 -31.19 0.14
CA HIS A 177 2.46 -30.22 -0.92
C HIS A 177 1.29 -30.63 -1.81
N LYS A 178 0.43 -29.67 -2.15
CA LYS A 178 -0.64 -29.85 -3.13
C LYS A 178 -0.60 -28.72 -4.14
N TYR A 179 -0.80 -29.08 -5.40
CA TYR A 179 -0.71 -28.18 -6.54
C TYR A 179 -2.08 -28.06 -7.20
N TYR A 180 -2.42 -26.88 -7.67
CA TYR A 180 -3.65 -26.60 -8.43
C TYR A 180 -3.28 -25.67 -9.59
N VAL A 181 -4.02 -25.76 -10.68
CA VAL A 181 -3.91 -24.84 -11.81
C VAL A 181 -5.26 -24.20 -12.05
N ARG A 182 -5.26 -22.91 -12.36
CA ARG A 182 -6.47 -22.14 -12.67
C ARG A 182 -6.24 -21.27 -13.90
N PRO A 183 -7.27 -21.10 -14.77
CA PRO A 183 -7.21 -20.11 -15.84
C PRO A 183 -7.19 -18.69 -15.25
N LEU A 184 -6.58 -17.78 -15.98
CA LEU A 184 -6.61 -16.34 -15.71
C LEU A 184 -7.84 -15.72 -16.40
N ASP A 185 -8.44 -14.71 -15.78
CA ASP A 185 -9.63 -13.98 -16.28
C ASP A 185 -9.27 -12.49 -16.43
N GLY A 186 -8.26 -12.26 -17.27
CA GLY A 186 -7.61 -10.97 -17.42
C GLY A 186 -6.73 -10.57 -16.23
N ALA A 187 -6.00 -9.49 -16.42
CA ALA A 187 -5.16 -8.85 -15.42
C ALA A 187 -5.40 -7.34 -15.44
N PHE A 188 -5.07 -6.68 -14.33
CA PHE A 188 -5.00 -5.24 -14.26
C PHE A 188 -3.53 -4.83 -14.20
N VAL A 189 -3.16 -3.86 -15.01
CA VAL A 189 -1.91 -3.11 -14.83
C VAL A 189 -2.21 -1.98 -13.85
N VAL A 190 -1.44 -1.91 -12.78
CA VAL A 190 -1.49 -0.85 -11.76
C VAL A 190 -0.49 0.21 -12.14
N GLY A 191 -0.96 1.45 -12.29
CA GLY A 191 -0.11 2.60 -12.52
C GLY A 191 0.69 3.00 -11.28
N GLN A 192 1.29 4.18 -11.35
CA GLN A 192 2.08 4.72 -10.26
C GLN A 192 1.26 4.82 -8.97
N THR A 193 1.80 4.30 -7.87
CA THR A 193 1.15 4.36 -6.57
C THR A 193 1.29 5.75 -5.97
N LEU A 194 0.15 6.37 -5.63
CA LEU A 194 0.07 7.66 -4.95
C LEU A 194 -0.05 7.43 -3.43
N PRO A 195 1.00 7.67 -2.63
CA PRO A 195 1.00 7.35 -1.20
C PRO A 195 -0.05 8.14 -0.42
N SER A 196 -0.81 7.45 0.41
CA SER A 196 -1.73 8.04 1.39
C SER A 196 -1.15 8.07 2.81
N LEU A 197 -0.04 7.36 3.02
CA LEU A 197 0.72 7.35 4.26
C LEU A 197 2.19 7.65 3.98
N GLU A 198 2.84 8.32 4.92
CA GLU A 198 4.28 8.49 4.92
C GLU A 198 4.95 7.26 5.54
N VAL A 199 6.02 6.82 4.89
CA VAL A 199 6.87 5.74 5.38
C VAL A 199 7.78 6.29 6.48
N PRO A 200 7.82 5.66 7.68
CA PRO A 200 8.62 6.18 8.77
C PRO A 200 10.13 6.15 8.47
N VAL A 201 10.82 7.21 8.86
CA VAL A 201 12.29 7.29 8.78
C VAL A 201 12.93 6.17 9.63
N PRO A 202 14.00 5.51 9.15
CA PRO A 202 14.75 4.52 9.92
C PRO A 202 15.15 5.04 11.31
N GLN A 203 15.09 4.16 12.32
CA GLN A 203 15.42 4.47 13.72
C GLN A 203 14.55 5.57 14.39
N SER A 204 13.48 6.03 13.74
CA SER A 204 12.57 7.01 14.34
C SER A 204 11.94 6.52 15.66
N ARG A 205 11.50 7.50 16.48
CA ARG A 205 10.74 7.21 17.71
C ARG A 205 9.48 6.37 17.42
N MET A 206 8.85 6.60 16.28
CA MET A 206 7.70 5.85 15.80
C MET A 206 8.03 4.37 15.60
N ILE A 207 9.11 4.04 14.86
CA ILE A 207 9.57 2.65 14.68
C ILE A 207 9.90 2.02 16.04
N SER A 208 10.59 2.76 16.92
CA SER A 208 10.94 2.26 18.25
C SER A 208 9.70 1.94 19.10
N LYS A 209 8.67 2.79 19.05
CA LYS A 209 7.37 2.59 19.73
C LYS A 209 6.63 1.40 19.12
N TYR A 210 6.51 1.32 17.80
CA TYR A 210 5.89 0.20 17.09
C TYR A 210 6.55 -1.13 17.46
N LEU A 211 7.88 -1.20 17.43
CA LEU A 211 8.62 -2.41 17.80
C LEU A 211 8.35 -2.85 19.23
N LYS A 212 8.33 -1.91 20.18
CA LYS A 212 8.00 -2.20 21.58
C LYS A 212 6.57 -2.74 21.70
N THR A 213 5.62 -2.12 21.02
CA THR A 213 4.22 -2.58 20.96
C THR A 213 4.08 -3.95 20.31
N ALA A 214 4.77 -4.21 19.20
CA ALA A 214 4.76 -5.51 18.52
C ALA A 214 5.34 -6.61 19.42
N MET A 215 6.45 -6.33 20.12
CA MET A 215 7.02 -7.22 21.13
C MET A 215 6.03 -7.53 22.25
N GLN A 216 5.31 -6.52 22.75
CA GLN A 216 4.27 -6.70 23.76
C GLN A 216 3.13 -7.59 23.24
N VAL A 217 2.63 -7.35 22.02
CA VAL A 217 1.57 -8.16 21.40
C VAL A 217 2.01 -9.61 21.22
N VAL A 218 3.23 -9.86 20.75
CA VAL A 218 3.79 -11.23 20.61
C VAL A 218 3.90 -11.90 21.98
N ALA A 219 4.33 -11.19 23.02
CA ALA A 219 4.41 -11.73 24.37
C ALA A 219 3.03 -12.16 24.88
N HIS A 220 2.01 -11.29 24.80
CA HIS A 220 0.65 -11.64 25.20
C HIS A 220 0.10 -12.83 24.40
N ARG A 221 0.36 -12.88 23.09
CA ARG A 221 -0.05 -14.01 22.23
C ARG A 221 0.59 -15.33 22.63
N LEU A 222 1.88 -15.35 22.98
CA LEU A 222 2.57 -16.54 23.45
C LEU A 222 2.08 -16.97 24.83
N MET A 223 1.94 -16.03 25.76
CA MET A 223 1.45 -16.34 27.11
C MET A 223 0.03 -16.90 27.09
N ARG A 224 -0.87 -16.42 26.23
CA ARG A 224 -2.23 -16.98 26.11
C ARG A 224 -2.25 -18.44 25.66
N ARG A 225 -1.20 -18.92 24.98
CA ARG A 225 -1.08 -20.32 24.53
C ARG A 225 -0.40 -21.21 25.58
N HIS A 226 0.26 -20.61 26.58
CA HIS A 226 0.97 -21.35 27.61
C HIS A 226 0.08 -21.53 28.85
N PRO A 227 -0.06 -22.75 29.42
CA PRO A 227 -0.92 -22.99 30.58
C PRO A 227 -0.63 -22.07 31.77
N GLN A 228 0.65 -21.80 32.03
CA GLN A 228 1.10 -20.92 33.12
C GLN A 228 1.24 -19.44 32.74
N ARG A 229 0.79 -19.03 31.54
CA ARG A 229 0.90 -17.65 31.03
C ARG A 229 2.34 -17.12 30.97
N LEU A 230 3.24 -17.96 30.47
CA LEU A 230 4.67 -17.69 30.36
C LEU A 230 5.12 -17.69 28.89
N PHE A 231 6.28 -17.11 28.61
CA PHE A 231 7.01 -17.34 27.36
C PHE A 231 8.51 -17.49 27.61
N SER A 232 9.20 -18.25 26.75
CA SER A 232 10.65 -18.41 26.80
C SER A 232 11.34 -17.46 25.82
N MET A 233 12.57 -17.04 26.13
CA MET A 233 13.36 -16.19 25.21
C MET A 233 13.55 -16.86 23.85
N ALA A 234 13.81 -18.18 23.83
CA ALA A 234 13.97 -18.94 22.60
C ALA A 234 12.73 -18.88 21.70
N ALA A 235 11.52 -19.05 22.24
CA ALA A 235 10.29 -18.94 21.46
C ALA A 235 10.02 -17.50 21.00
N PHE A 236 10.33 -16.51 21.84
CA PHE A 236 10.11 -15.10 21.56
C PHE A 236 11.02 -14.57 20.45
N LYS A 237 12.31 -14.91 20.50
CA LYS A 237 13.34 -14.44 19.55
C LYS A 237 13.06 -14.87 18.10
N ARG A 238 12.35 -15.99 17.89
CA ARG A 238 11.92 -16.46 16.55
C ARG A 238 11.06 -15.45 15.80
N TYR A 239 10.34 -14.57 16.50
CA TYR A 239 9.52 -13.52 15.89
C TYR A 239 10.31 -12.25 15.56
N PHE A 240 11.54 -12.13 16.08
CA PHE A 240 12.37 -10.93 15.93
C PHE A 240 13.80 -11.33 15.48
N PRO A 241 13.95 -11.97 14.30
CA PRO A 241 15.24 -12.38 13.78
C PRO A 241 16.18 -11.17 13.64
N GLY A 242 17.47 -11.40 13.87
CA GLY A 242 18.51 -10.35 13.80
C GLY A 242 18.61 -9.44 15.03
N ARG A 243 17.70 -9.54 16.01
CA ARG A 243 17.81 -8.75 17.26
C ARG A 243 18.63 -9.47 18.33
N SER A 244 19.46 -8.70 19.03
CA SER A 244 20.24 -9.19 20.17
C SER A 244 19.34 -9.39 21.40
N ASP A 245 19.74 -10.30 22.28
CA ASP A 245 19.03 -10.55 23.53
C ASP A 245 18.99 -9.31 24.43
N VAL A 246 20.01 -8.45 24.35
CA VAL A 246 20.10 -7.20 25.11
C VAL A 246 19.05 -6.20 24.64
N ASP A 247 18.88 -6.01 23.32
CA ASP A 247 17.86 -5.13 22.74
C ASP A 247 16.44 -5.60 23.13
N ILE A 248 16.18 -6.90 22.96
CA ILE A 248 14.90 -7.50 23.34
C ILE A 248 14.61 -7.28 24.83
N ARG A 249 15.55 -7.63 25.72
CA ARG A 249 15.38 -7.45 27.18
C ARG A 249 15.10 -6.00 27.54
N THR A 250 15.80 -5.06 26.90
CA THR A 250 15.63 -3.63 27.13
C THR A 250 14.22 -3.14 26.75
N LYS A 251 13.64 -3.67 25.68
CA LYS A 251 12.29 -3.29 25.22
C LYS A 251 11.17 -3.98 25.99
N ILE A 252 11.36 -5.21 26.46
CA ILE A 252 10.32 -5.95 27.19
C ILE A 252 10.29 -5.68 28.69
N LYS A 253 11.38 -5.12 29.27
CA LYS A 253 11.50 -4.93 30.73
C LYS A 253 10.34 -4.15 31.34
N ASP A 254 9.72 -3.24 30.57
CA ASP A 254 8.63 -2.39 31.04
C ASP A 254 7.31 -3.14 31.21
N PHE A 255 7.17 -4.33 30.61
CA PHE A 255 5.95 -5.13 30.71
C PHE A 255 6.13 -6.59 31.12
N ALA A 256 7.35 -7.13 31.03
CA ALA A 256 7.68 -8.50 31.36
C ALA A 256 8.88 -8.57 32.30
N GLN A 257 8.87 -9.57 33.19
CA GLN A 257 9.94 -9.85 34.13
C GLN A 257 10.41 -11.29 34.01
N PHE A 258 11.71 -11.50 34.22
CA PHE A 258 12.34 -12.81 34.21
C PHE A 258 12.07 -13.53 35.55
N ALA A 259 11.57 -14.76 35.48
CA ALA A 259 11.39 -15.62 36.64
C ALA A 259 12.75 -16.25 37.02
N LYS A 260 13.31 -15.81 38.16
CA LYS A 260 14.65 -16.20 38.63
C LYS A 260 14.68 -17.46 39.50
N ARG A 261 13.55 -17.88 40.07
CA ARG A 261 13.48 -18.93 41.10
C ARG A 261 12.21 -19.79 40.92
N GLY A 262 12.31 -21.05 41.32
CA GLY A 262 11.23 -22.04 41.25
C GLY A 262 11.15 -22.78 39.92
N GLU A 263 10.10 -23.58 39.74
CA GLU A 263 9.86 -24.40 38.54
C GLU A 263 9.72 -23.59 37.24
N THR A 264 9.45 -22.28 37.37
CA THR A 264 9.34 -21.35 36.24
C THR A 264 10.65 -20.61 35.92
N SER A 265 11.76 -20.99 36.55
CA SER A 265 13.07 -20.41 36.29
C SER A 265 13.42 -20.50 34.79
N GLY A 266 13.92 -19.41 34.21
CA GLY A 266 14.24 -19.34 32.78
C GLY A 266 13.11 -18.80 31.89
N TRP A 267 11.92 -18.57 32.45
CA TRP A 267 10.76 -18.04 31.72
C TRP A 267 10.49 -16.57 32.02
N TYR A 268 9.71 -15.92 31.15
CA TYR A 268 9.21 -14.56 31.33
C TYR A 268 7.73 -14.58 31.64
N ARG A 269 7.32 -13.73 32.60
CA ARG A 269 5.92 -13.47 32.98
C ARG A 269 5.62 -11.97 32.92
N LEU A 270 4.35 -11.59 32.87
CA LEU A 270 3.98 -10.18 32.98
C LEU A 270 4.37 -9.62 34.35
N GLN A 271 4.63 -8.31 34.41
CA GLN A 271 4.72 -7.62 35.69
C GLN A 271 3.37 -7.67 36.43
N PRO A 272 3.34 -7.59 37.78
CA PRO A 272 2.11 -7.77 38.57
C PRO A 272 0.94 -6.86 38.19
N ASN A 273 1.23 -5.63 37.74
CA ASN A 273 0.21 -4.61 37.45
C ASN A 273 -0.22 -4.58 35.97
N ILE A 274 0.21 -5.55 35.17
CA ILE A 274 -0.05 -5.57 33.73
C ILE A 274 -0.97 -6.75 33.41
N PRO A 275 -2.24 -6.49 33.04
CA PRO A 275 -3.16 -7.56 32.71
C PRO A 275 -2.77 -8.25 31.41
N LEU A 276 -3.15 -9.52 31.28
CA LEU A 276 -3.02 -10.26 30.03
C LEU A 276 -4.08 -9.77 29.05
N LEU A 277 -3.63 -9.07 28.00
CA LEU A 277 -4.53 -8.53 26.97
C LEU A 277 -5.22 -9.65 26.16
N THR A 278 -6.47 -9.41 25.79
CA THR A 278 -7.26 -10.19 24.83
C THR A 278 -6.73 -10.02 23.40
N GLU A 279 -7.20 -10.85 22.45
CA GLU A 279 -6.79 -10.70 21.05
C GLU A 279 -7.38 -9.43 20.41
N GLU A 280 -8.60 -8.99 20.79
CA GLU A 280 -9.12 -7.70 20.32
C GLU A 280 -8.28 -6.52 20.83
N GLU A 281 -7.89 -6.52 22.11
CA GLU A 281 -7.05 -5.47 22.68
C GLU A 281 -5.66 -5.44 22.03
N CYS A 282 -5.04 -6.61 21.80
CA CYS A 282 -3.78 -6.69 21.09
C CYS A 282 -3.85 -6.09 19.68
N ARG A 283 -4.95 -6.35 18.94
CA ARG A 283 -5.16 -5.77 17.60
C ARG A 283 -5.33 -4.26 17.66
N LYS A 284 -6.15 -3.75 18.60
CA LYS A 284 -6.33 -2.31 18.80
C LYS A 284 -4.99 -1.63 19.14
N LEU A 285 -4.21 -2.24 20.03
CA LEU A 285 -2.91 -1.71 20.44
C LEU A 285 -1.93 -1.59 19.25
N LEU A 286 -1.86 -2.61 18.39
CA LEU A 286 -0.99 -2.60 17.22
C LEU A 286 -1.44 -1.55 16.20
N ASN A 287 -2.74 -1.51 15.87
CA ASN A 287 -3.29 -0.53 14.93
C ASN A 287 -3.08 0.92 15.40
N SER A 288 -3.17 1.17 16.71
CA SER A 288 -2.89 2.49 17.28
C SER A 288 -1.40 2.86 17.23
N ALA A 289 -0.50 1.88 17.33
CA ALA A 289 0.93 2.12 17.22
C ALA A 289 1.36 2.41 15.77
N GLU A 290 0.69 1.80 14.79
CA GLU A 290 0.90 2.07 13.36
C GLU A 290 0.49 3.50 12.95
N LYS A 291 -0.47 4.09 13.66
CA LYS A 291 -0.99 5.45 13.41
C LYS A 291 -0.25 6.56 14.18
N ALA A 292 0.76 6.24 14.97
CA ALA A 292 1.43 7.23 15.81
C ALA A 292 2.24 8.23 14.98
N ASP A 293 2.13 9.52 15.31
CA ASP A 293 2.67 10.66 14.56
C ASP A 293 4.15 10.51 14.10
N LEU A 294 4.40 10.90 12.86
CA LEU A 294 5.70 10.87 12.20
C LEU A 294 6.49 12.09 12.65
N GLY A 295 7.45 11.86 13.55
CA GLY A 295 8.36 12.91 13.98
C GLY A 295 9.15 13.47 12.79
N ALA A 296 9.24 14.81 12.73
CA ALA A 296 10.03 15.53 11.73
C ALA A 296 11.48 15.01 11.71
N GLY A 297 11.95 14.56 10.54
CA GLY A 297 13.31 14.04 10.43
C GLY A 297 13.87 14.05 9.01
N LEU A 298 14.99 14.75 8.84
CA LEU A 298 15.82 14.96 7.64
C LEU A 298 15.27 15.94 6.61
N ASP A 299 16.06 16.97 6.29
CA ASP A 299 15.82 17.87 5.17
C ASP A 299 16.00 17.09 3.86
N ALA A 300 14.92 16.91 3.11
CA ALA A 300 14.88 16.10 1.88
C ALA A 300 15.54 16.77 0.68
N SER A 301 16.04 18.00 0.83
CA SER A 301 16.65 18.75 -0.28
C SER A 301 18.15 18.47 -0.45
N VAL A 302 18.81 17.78 0.49
CA VAL A 302 20.27 17.59 0.50
C VAL A 302 20.60 16.10 0.64
N GLY A 303 21.16 15.50 -0.41
CA GLY A 303 21.60 14.10 -0.40
C GLY A 303 21.82 13.54 -1.81
N GLU A 304 22.51 12.40 -1.87
CA GLU A 304 22.67 11.57 -3.08
C GLU A 304 21.29 11.15 -3.63
N LEU A 305 21.17 10.98 -4.95
CA LEU A 305 19.91 10.67 -5.64
C LEU A 305 19.19 9.46 -4.99
N GLU A 306 19.93 8.39 -4.72
CA GLU A 306 19.42 7.17 -4.06
C GLU A 306 18.74 7.46 -2.72
N LEU A 307 19.30 8.41 -1.95
CA LEU A 307 18.70 8.83 -0.68
C LEU A 307 17.42 9.63 -0.92
N GLN A 308 17.39 10.52 -1.91
CA GLN A 308 16.19 11.29 -2.28
C GLN A 308 15.04 10.39 -2.76
N LEU A 309 15.38 9.23 -3.35
CA LEU A 309 14.42 8.22 -3.80
C LEU A 309 13.95 7.28 -2.68
N ALA A 310 14.56 7.35 -1.49
CA ALA A 310 14.16 6.51 -0.37
C ALA A 310 12.68 6.73 -0.01
N PRO A 311 11.93 5.66 0.32
CA PRO A 311 10.48 5.71 0.47
C PRO A 311 10.02 6.64 1.59
N TRP A 312 10.80 6.83 2.66
CA TRP A 312 10.48 7.79 3.73
C TRP A 312 10.65 9.25 3.30
N ILE A 313 11.41 9.53 2.24
CA ILE A 313 11.53 10.87 1.66
C ILE A 313 10.42 11.10 0.64
N THR A 314 10.27 10.21 -0.35
CA THR A 314 9.32 10.37 -1.45
C THR A 314 7.88 10.39 -0.98
N THR A 315 7.49 9.49 -0.08
CA THR A 315 6.11 9.44 0.46
C THR A 315 5.79 10.69 1.29
N ARG A 316 6.74 11.16 2.11
CA ARG A 316 6.59 12.41 2.87
C ARG A 316 6.43 13.61 1.95
N ASN A 317 7.31 13.74 0.94
CA ASN A 317 7.25 14.83 -0.02
C ASN A 317 5.90 14.84 -0.75
N PHE A 318 5.43 13.68 -1.19
CA PHE A 318 4.13 13.53 -1.85
C PHE A 318 2.96 13.94 -0.94
N VAL A 319 2.92 13.42 0.29
CA VAL A 319 1.87 13.76 1.26
C VAL A 319 1.88 15.26 1.60
N MET A 320 3.06 15.87 1.76
CA MET A 320 3.18 17.33 1.94
C MET A 320 2.71 18.10 0.71
N ALA A 321 3.03 17.63 -0.49
CA ALA A 321 2.62 18.28 -1.74
C ALA A 321 1.11 18.17 -1.98
N GLN A 322 0.49 17.04 -1.64
CA GLN A 322 -0.97 16.87 -1.68
C GLN A 322 -1.69 17.83 -0.72
N GLN A 323 -1.03 18.24 0.37
CA GLN A 323 -1.51 19.26 1.32
C GLN A 323 -1.16 20.70 0.89
N GLY A 324 -0.53 20.90 -0.27
CA GLY A 324 -0.06 22.22 -0.73
C GLY A 324 1.12 22.79 0.06
N LYS A 325 1.84 21.97 0.84
CA LYS A 325 2.97 22.39 1.69
C LYS A 325 4.34 22.17 1.02
N ALA A 326 4.38 21.52 -0.13
CA ALA A 326 5.59 21.27 -0.90
C ALA A 326 5.27 21.19 -2.40
N MET A 327 6.28 21.37 -3.24
CA MET A 327 6.24 21.06 -4.68
C MET A 327 7.18 19.92 -4.99
N LEU A 328 6.84 19.15 -6.02
CA LEU A 328 7.63 18.01 -6.50
C LEU A 328 8.31 18.39 -7.82
N LYS A 329 9.38 17.67 -8.19
CA LYS A 329 10.07 17.87 -9.47
C LYS A 329 9.23 17.43 -10.67
N LEU A 330 8.33 16.47 -10.48
CA LEU A 330 7.48 15.84 -11.51
C LEU A 330 8.23 15.00 -12.56
N PHE A 331 9.44 15.39 -12.95
CA PHE A 331 10.25 14.70 -13.97
C PHE A 331 11.70 14.53 -13.53
N GLY A 332 12.52 13.93 -14.41
CA GLY A 332 13.96 13.77 -14.22
C GLY A 332 14.33 12.49 -13.46
N ALA A 333 15.45 12.50 -12.75
CA ALA A 333 16.05 11.30 -12.18
C ALA A 333 15.22 10.57 -11.11
N GLY A 334 14.13 11.17 -10.63
CA GLY A 334 13.20 10.51 -9.71
C GLY A 334 11.90 10.04 -10.34
N ASP A 335 11.75 10.13 -11.66
CA ASP A 335 10.66 9.46 -12.39
C ASP A 335 10.91 7.94 -12.39
N PRO A 336 10.01 7.13 -11.81
CA PRO A 336 10.20 5.68 -11.71
C PRO A 336 10.19 4.96 -13.07
N THR A 337 9.70 5.60 -14.13
CA THR A 337 9.64 5.04 -15.49
C THR A 337 10.89 5.32 -16.30
N GLY A 338 11.59 6.43 -16.01
CA GLY A 338 12.72 6.92 -16.78
C GLY A 338 12.36 7.49 -18.17
N CYS A 339 11.07 7.57 -18.53
CA CYS A 339 10.62 8.00 -19.85
C CYS A 339 9.56 9.13 -19.85
N GLY A 340 9.28 9.72 -18.69
CA GLY A 340 8.34 10.85 -18.57
C GLY A 340 6.86 10.45 -18.43
N GLU A 341 6.61 9.18 -18.13
CA GLU A 341 5.28 8.58 -17.91
C GLU A 341 4.97 8.36 -16.41
N GLY A 342 5.89 8.79 -15.52
CA GLY A 342 5.73 8.77 -14.08
C GLY A 342 6.10 10.10 -13.44
N ILE A 343 5.52 10.36 -12.27
CA ILE A 343 5.75 11.57 -11.49
C ILE A 343 6.95 11.36 -10.57
N SER A 344 7.95 12.23 -10.68
CA SER A 344 9.03 12.31 -9.69
C SER A 344 8.54 12.90 -8.37
N PHE A 345 8.68 12.14 -7.27
CA PHE A 345 8.36 12.59 -5.92
C PHE A 345 9.54 13.28 -5.20
N ILE A 346 10.59 13.64 -5.92
CA ILE A 346 11.68 14.46 -5.37
C ILE A 346 11.14 15.87 -5.13
N ARG A 347 11.48 16.47 -3.98
CA ARG A 347 11.04 17.82 -3.64
C ARG A 347 11.75 18.87 -4.49
N THR A 348 11.03 19.93 -4.83
CA THR A 348 11.60 21.15 -5.43
C THR A 348 11.26 22.41 -4.60
N SER A 349 11.96 23.50 -4.88
CA SER A 349 11.72 24.80 -4.24
C SER A 349 10.38 25.38 -4.69
N MET A 350 9.60 25.90 -3.74
CA MET A 350 8.39 26.69 -4.05
C MET A 350 8.71 28.16 -4.38
N LYS A 351 9.96 28.59 -4.16
CA LYS A 351 10.40 29.97 -4.39
C LYS A 351 10.99 30.18 -5.78
N GLU A 352 11.56 29.11 -6.35
CA GLU A 352 12.10 29.14 -7.70
C GLU A 352 10.99 28.87 -8.69
N MET A 353 11.09 29.48 -9.88
CA MET A 353 10.10 29.28 -10.94
C MET A 353 10.12 27.82 -11.42
N PHE A 354 8.94 27.25 -11.61
CA PHE A 354 8.82 25.89 -12.13
C PHE A 354 8.91 25.93 -13.66
N HIS A 355 9.74 25.05 -14.22
CA HIS A 355 9.95 24.91 -15.66
C HIS A 355 9.52 23.50 -16.09
N ARG A 356 8.99 23.34 -17.31
CA ARG A 356 8.58 22.03 -17.81
C ARG A 356 9.80 21.17 -18.17
N ALA A 357 9.58 19.88 -18.34
CA ALA A 357 10.63 18.97 -18.77
C ALA A 357 11.19 19.41 -20.14
N GLY A 358 12.49 19.69 -20.20
CA GLY A 358 13.18 20.11 -21.43
C GLY A 358 13.26 21.63 -21.65
N ASP A 359 12.54 22.43 -20.85
CA ASP A 359 12.73 23.88 -20.86
C ASP A 359 14.07 24.20 -20.18
N ALA A 360 14.94 24.98 -20.85
CA ALA A 360 16.15 25.47 -20.20
C ALA A 360 15.76 26.39 -19.03
N PRO A 361 16.43 26.31 -17.86
CA PRO A 361 16.32 27.38 -16.88
C PRO A 361 16.75 28.65 -17.62
N ALA A 362 15.86 29.65 -17.69
CA ALA A 362 16.22 30.94 -18.27
C ALA A 362 17.53 31.36 -17.61
N GLY A 363 18.53 31.63 -18.45
CA GLY A 363 19.92 31.78 -18.03
C GLY A 363 20.06 32.74 -16.87
N SER A 364 21.13 32.51 -16.12
CA SER A 364 21.83 33.41 -15.21
C SER A 364 22.17 34.76 -15.86
N ASN A 365 21.17 35.53 -16.27
CA ASN A 365 21.34 36.94 -16.57
C ASN A 365 20.98 37.67 -15.28
N ALA A 366 21.99 38.25 -14.66
CA ALA A 366 21.89 39.06 -13.46
C ALA A 366 21.05 40.36 -13.65
N ASP A 367 20.39 40.53 -14.80
CA ASP A 367 19.71 41.75 -15.21
C ASP A 367 18.17 41.67 -15.13
N ASP A 368 17.57 40.49 -14.93
CA ASP A 368 16.10 40.34 -14.75
C ASP A 368 15.65 40.31 -13.28
N ALA A 369 16.56 40.64 -12.35
CA ALA A 369 16.25 40.77 -10.91
C ALA A 369 15.35 41.99 -10.59
N HIS A 370 14.96 42.79 -11.59
CA HIS A 370 14.22 44.03 -11.42
C HIS A 370 12.97 44.15 -12.30
N ALA A 371 12.19 43.08 -12.42
CA ALA A 371 10.79 43.19 -12.80
C ALA A 371 9.91 42.91 -11.56
N SER A 372 9.76 43.93 -10.71
CA SER A 372 8.79 43.95 -9.59
C SER A 372 7.35 44.10 -10.10
N GLY A 373 6.95 43.27 -11.06
CA GLY A 373 5.59 43.15 -11.56
C GLY A 373 4.81 42.14 -10.73
N SER A 374 4.10 42.62 -9.70
CA SER A 374 3.10 41.93 -8.90
C SER A 374 3.34 40.42 -8.68
N SER A 375 4.05 40.09 -7.60
CA SER A 375 4.36 38.72 -7.12
C SER A 375 3.19 37.71 -7.23
N ARG A 376 1.94 38.17 -7.18
CA ARG A 376 0.74 37.32 -7.36
C ARG A 376 0.59 36.72 -8.76
N PHE A 377 0.89 37.47 -9.82
CA PHE A 377 0.71 36.99 -11.20
C PHE A 377 1.72 35.90 -11.54
N VAL A 378 2.99 36.10 -11.16
CA VAL A 378 4.07 35.09 -11.33
C VAL A 378 3.75 33.78 -10.61
N ILE A 379 3.19 33.83 -9.39
CA ILE A 379 2.80 32.62 -8.64
C ILE A 379 1.62 31.90 -9.30
N SER A 380 0.63 32.65 -9.81
CA SER A 380 -0.53 32.06 -10.49
C SER A 380 -0.11 31.33 -11.77
N ASP A 381 0.75 31.95 -12.57
CA ASP A 381 1.27 31.39 -13.81
C ASP A 381 2.14 30.16 -13.52
N GLN A 382 3.00 30.21 -12.51
CA GLN A 382 3.78 29.07 -12.07
C GLN A 382 2.90 27.88 -11.66
N GLN A 383 1.85 28.12 -10.87
CA GLN A 383 0.92 27.08 -10.46
C GLN A 383 0.16 26.49 -11.65
N GLN A 384 -0.14 27.30 -12.66
CA GLN A 384 -0.77 26.83 -13.88
C GLN A 384 0.16 25.90 -14.67
N VAL A 385 1.40 26.32 -14.94
CA VAL A 385 2.40 25.48 -15.64
C VAL A 385 2.64 24.17 -14.90
N TYR A 386 2.72 24.21 -13.57
CA TYR A 386 2.86 23.01 -12.73
C TYR A 386 1.67 22.05 -12.88
N ARG A 387 0.43 22.57 -12.88
CA ARG A 387 -0.77 21.75 -13.09
C ARG A 387 -0.82 21.15 -14.49
N GLU A 388 -0.46 21.91 -15.52
CA GLU A 388 -0.42 21.43 -16.90
C GLU A 388 0.60 20.30 -17.07
N GLU A 389 1.77 20.40 -16.44
CA GLU A 389 2.77 19.33 -16.49
C GLU A 389 2.31 18.06 -15.76
N ILE A 390 1.61 18.19 -14.63
CA ILE A 390 0.98 17.05 -13.96
C ILE A 390 -0.04 16.39 -14.88
N GLU A 391 -0.89 17.17 -15.55
CA GLU A 391 -1.92 16.64 -16.46
C GLU A 391 -1.26 15.92 -17.65
N ARG A 392 -0.19 16.48 -18.21
CA ARG A 392 0.60 15.82 -19.27
C ARG A 392 1.13 14.45 -18.82
N ILE A 393 1.72 14.35 -17.62
CA ILE A 393 2.26 13.09 -17.10
C ILE A 393 1.13 12.09 -16.83
N TRP A 394 0.02 12.55 -16.26
CA TRP A 394 -1.16 11.72 -15.98
C TRP A 394 -1.71 11.09 -17.27
N ASP A 395 -1.86 11.89 -18.33
CA ASP A 395 -2.33 11.40 -19.63
C ASP A 395 -1.32 10.47 -20.30
N ALA A 396 -0.03 10.81 -20.28
CA ALA A 396 1.02 9.95 -20.82
C ALA A 396 1.05 8.57 -20.14
N GLN A 397 0.87 8.54 -18.81
CA GLN A 397 0.73 7.28 -18.06
C GLN A 397 -0.51 6.50 -18.49
N ALA A 398 -1.65 7.16 -18.63
CA ALA A 398 -2.90 6.52 -19.03
C ALA A 398 -2.81 5.95 -20.46
N ASP A 399 -2.23 6.69 -21.39
CA ASP A 399 -2.04 6.27 -22.78
C ASP A 399 -1.08 5.08 -22.88
N SER A 400 0.02 5.11 -22.12
CA SER A 400 1.00 4.02 -22.08
C SER A 400 0.40 2.74 -21.50
N LEU A 401 -0.20 2.82 -20.30
CA LEU A 401 -0.67 1.64 -19.57
C LEU A 401 -2.03 1.11 -20.03
N SER A 402 -2.77 1.86 -20.85
CA SER A 402 -4.02 1.39 -21.47
C SER A 402 -3.82 0.66 -22.80
N ARG A 403 -2.64 0.79 -23.43
CA ARG A 403 -2.32 0.25 -24.75
C ARG A 403 -2.49 -1.28 -24.81
N LYS A 404 -3.28 -1.76 -25.78
CA LYS A 404 -3.56 -3.19 -25.96
C LYS A 404 -2.57 -3.90 -26.88
N GLU A 405 -1.92 -3.13 -27.72
CA GLU A 405 -0.94 -3.65 -28.66
C GLU A 405 0.43 -3.72 -27.99
N PRO A 406 1.08 -4.90 -27.96
CA PRO A 406 2.45 -5.00 -27.48
C PRO A 406 3.40 -4.23 -28.41
N PRO A 407 4.51 -3.69 -27.88
CA PRO A 407 5.53 -2.99 -28.67
C PRO A 407 6.23 -3.88 -29.69
#